data_AF-A0A6S6S4S1-F1
#
_entry.id   AF-A0A6S6S4S1-F1
#
_cell.length_a   1.000
_cell.length_b   1.000
_cell.length_c   1.000
_cell.angle_alpha   90.00
_cell.angle_beta   90.00
_cell.angle_gamma   90.00
#
_symmetry.space_group_name_H-M   'P 1'
#
loop_
_entity.id
_entity.type
_entity.pdbx_description
1 polymer ?
#
loop_
_entity_poly.entity_id
_entity_poly.type
_entity_poly.pdbx_seq_one_letter_code
_entity_poly.pdbx_strand_id
1 'polypeptide(L)'
;MGNYFGSWFDRVGLFRPDQCPDSNNVYIYAHNLQRTIATAQSFITNAFPDCSIKAFYRTDMAKGKLDPIFDLVITDNSAEFKQQAITAMTEKLVYLDLTEAYKQISTILDFKNPTL
;
A
#
# COMPACT_ATOMS: atom_id res chain seq x y z
N MET A 1 -5.99 -10.41 -8.65
CA MET A 1 -6.70 -9.13 -8.43
C MET A 1 -7.01 -8.39 -9.72
N GLY A 2 -6.04 -8.08 -10.60
CA GLY A 2 -6.31 -7.32 -11.84
C GLY A 2 -7.43 -7.92 -12.72
N ASN A 3 -7.38 -9.22 -13.00
CA ASN A 3 -8.41 -9.91 -13.79
C ASN A 3 -9.82 -9.80 -13.21
N TYR A 4 -9.95 -9.89 -11.87
CA TYR A 4 -11.21 -9.70 -11.18
C TYR A 4 -11.77 -8.29 -11.42
N PHE A 5 -10.93 -7.26 -11.27
CA PHE A 5 -11.34 -5.88 -11.50
C PHE A 5 -11.64 -5.60 -12.96
N GLY A 6 -10.87 -6.13 -13.91
CA GLY A 6 -11.19 -6.06 -15.34
C GLY A 6 -12.59 -6.61 -15.62
N SER A 7 -12.87 -7.83 -15.16
CA SER A 7 -14.19 -8.46 -15.30
C SER A 7 -15.30 -7.66 -14.61
N TRP A 8 -14.99 -7.01 -13.49
CA TRP A 8 -15.95 -6.17 -12.76
C TRP A 8 -16.24 -4.86 -13.51
N PHE A 9 -15.22 -4.21 -14.09
CA PHE A 9 -15.39 -3.00 -14.90
C PHE A 9 -16.29 -3.25 -16.11
N ASP A 10 -16.13 -4.40 -16.78
CA ASP A 10 -17.00 -4.81 -17.89
C ASP A 10 -18.44 -5.03 -17.41
N ARG A 11 -18.61 -5.72 -16.28
CA ARG A 11 -19.93 -6.03 -15.72
C ARG A 11 -20.73 -4.78 -15.37
N VAL A 12 -20.07 -3.75 -14.83
CA VAL A 12 -20.73 -2.49 -14.47
C VAL A 12 -20.84 -1.52 -15.66
N GLY A 13 -20.33 -1.90 -16.84
CA GLY A 13 -20.35 -1.07 -18.04
C GLY A 13 -19.43 0.14 -17.97
N LEU A 14 -18.37 0.09 -17.15
CA LEU A 14 -17.40 1.19 -17.03
C LEU A 14 -16.55 1.31 -18.30
N PHE A 15 -16.20 0.17 -18.89
CA PHE A 15 -15.50 0.08 -20.16
C PHE A 15 -16.30 -0.80 -21.14
N ARG A 16 -16.00 -0.64 -22.43
CA ARG A 16 -16.57 -1.53 -23.43
C ARG A 16 -15.85 -2.88 -23.35
N PRO A 17 -16.59 -3.99 -23.28
CA PRO A 17 -15.98 -5.32 -23.36
C PRO A 17 -15.12 -5.43 -24.61
N ASP A 18 -13.99 -6.14 -24.50
CA ASP A 18 -13.06 -6.43 -25.61
C ASP A 18 -12.43 -5.19 -26.27
N GLN A 19 -12.49 -4.02 -25.63
CA GLN A 19 -11.83 -2.80 -26.10
C GLN A 19 -10.94 -2.21 -25.00
N CYS A 20 -9.72 -1.81 -25.36
CA CYS A 20 -8.87 -1.06 -24.46
C CYS A 20 -9.50 0.29 -24.09
N PRO A 21 -9.44 0.69 -22.81
CA PRO A 21 -9.91 2.01 -22.41
C PRO A 21 -9.02 3.09 -23.03
N ASP A 22 -9.61 4.25 -23.33
CA ASP A 22 -8.83 5.41 -23.79
C ASP A 22 -7.77 5.80 -22.76
N SER A 23 -6.63 6.32 -23.23
CA SER A 23 -5.48 6.68 -22.38
C SER A 23 -5.79 7.71 -21.31
N ASN A 24 -6.90 8.43 -21.42
CA ASN A 24 -7.36 9.42 -20.44
C ASN A 24 -8.34 8.85 -19.40
N ASN A 25 -8.84 7.63 -19.60
CA ASN A 25 -9.86 7.03 -18.74
C ASN A 25 -9.26 6.23 -17.58
N VAL A 26 -7.99 5.81 -17.70
CA VAL A 26 -7.29 5.02 -16.69
C VAL A 26 -5.99 5.72 -16.31
N TYR A 27 -5.94 6.19 -15.06
CA TYR A 27 -4.74 6.75 -14.46
C TYR A 27 -4.31 5.89 -13.27
N ILE A 28 -3.13 5.28 -13.36
CA ILE A 28 -2.58 4.43 -12.31
C ILE A 28 -1.33 5.10 -11.78
N TYR A 29 -1.37 5.48 -10.51
CA TYR A 29 -0.27 6.13 -9.81
C TYR A 29 0.21 5.24 -8.66
N ALA A 30 1.50 4.95 -8.66
CA ALA A 30 2.15 4.13 -7.66
C ALA A 30 3.25 4.92 -6.94
N HIS A 31 3.51 4.54 -5.69
CA HIS A 31 4.69 5.01 -4.98
C HIS A 31 5.98 4.59 -5.73
N ASN A 32 7.07 5.32 -5.53
CA ASN A 32 8.34 5.13 -6.24
C ASN A 32 9.20 3.93 -5.76
N LEU A 33 8.59 2.94 -5.07
CA LEU A 33 9.29 1.73 -4.63
C LEU A 33 9.01 0.56 -5.55
N GLN A 34 9.99 -0.32 -5.72
CA GLN A 34 9.88 -1.45 -6.66
C GLN A 34 8.63 -2.32 -6.38
N ARG A 35 8.32 -2.61 -5.11
CA ARG A 35 7.15 -3.43 -4.74
C ARG A 35 5.82 -2.80 -5.17
N THR A 36 5.69 -1.48 -5.13
CA THR A 36 4.47 -0.76 -5.52
C THR A 36 4.38 -0.62 -7.04
N ILE A 37 5.50 -0.34 -7.70
CA ILE A 37 5.59 -0.30 -9.17
C ILE A 37 5.24 -1.66 -9.78
N ALA A 38 5.83 -2.75 -9.27
CA ALA A 38 5.58 -4.11 -9.77
C ALA A 38 4.14 -4.55 -9.52
N THR A 39 3.54 -4.17 -8.38
CA THR A 39 2.13 -4.43 -8.11
C THR A 39 1.22 -3.69 -9.09
N ALA A 40 1.50 -2.42 -9.38
CA ALA A 40 0.75 -1.64 -10.35
C ALA A 40 0.86 -2.22 -11.78
N GLN A 41 2.07 -2.62 -12.19
CA GLN A 41 2.29 -3.30 -13.48
C GLN A 41 1.53 -4.62 -13.56
N SER A 42 1.60 -5.44 -12.51
CA SER A 42 0.85 -6.71 -12.43
C SER A 42 -0.66 -6.48 -12.49
N PHE A 43 -1.17 -5.44 -11.81
CA PHE A 43 -2.57 -5.06 -11.91
C PHE A 43 -2.94 -4.68 -13.35
N ILE A 44 -2.16 -3.81 -14.01
CA ILE A 44 -2.38 -3.36 -15.39
C ILE A 44 -2.45 -4.55 -16.35
N THR A 45 -1.43 -5.41 -16.35
CA THR A 45 -1.35 -6.56 -17.26
C THR A 45 -2.57 -7.46 -17.16
N ASN A 46 -3.14 -7.61 -15.97
CA ASN A 46 -4.27 -8.50 -15.74
C ASN A 46 -5.64 -7.84 -15.84
N ALA A 47 -5.74 -6.53 -15.57
CA ALA A 47 -7.00 -5.78 -15.67
C ALA A 47 -7.27 -5.27 -17.09
N PHE A 48 -6.20 -4.99 -17.85
CA PHE A 48 -6.24 -4.43 -19.19
C PHE A 48 -5.24 -5.17 -20.09
N PRO A 49 -5.48 -6.47 -20.36
CA PRO A 49 -4.57 -7.27 -21.18
C PRO A 49 -4.38 -6.63 -22.56
N ASP A 50 -3.14 -6.66 -23.05
CA ASP A 50 -2.72 -6.11 -24.36
C ASP A 50 -2.97 -4.60 -24.57
N CYS A 51 -3.39 -3.87 -23.54
CA CYS A 51 -3.58 -2.43 -23.60
C CYS A 51 -2.30 -1.66 -23.25
N SER A 52 -2.09 -0.52 -23.93
CA SER A 52 -0.94 0.36 -23.72
C SER A 52 -1.10 1.29 -22.50
N ILE A 53 -1.44 0.72 -21.35
CA ILE A 53 -1.59 1.45 -20.07
C ILE A 53 -0.29 1.35 -19.28
N LYS A 54 0.11 2.44 -18.61
CA LYS A 54 1.34 2.51 -17.84
C LYS A 54 1.06 2.97 -16.41
N ALA A 55 1.87 2.49 -15.48
CA ALA A 55 1.91 3.03 -14.13
C ALA A 55 2.79 4.30 -14.12
N PHE A 56 2.26 5.37 -13.55
CA PHE A 56 2.98 6.59 -13.26
C PHE A 56 3.55 6.52 -11.84
N TYR A 57 4.77 7.00 -11.67
CA TYR A 57 5.45 7.11 -10.38
C TYR A 57 6.57 8.15 -10.51
N ARG A 58 6.99 8.71 -9.38
CA ARG A 58 8.05 9.74 -9.36
C ARG A 58 9.41 9.12 -9.69
N THR A 59 10.06 9.61 -10.75
CA THR A 59 11.40 9.19 -11.18
C THR A 59 12.49 10.19 -10.80
N ASP A 60 12.11 11.38 -10.37
CA ASP A 60 12.98 12.48 -9.97
C ASP A 60 13.39 12.42 -8.49
N MET A 61 12.98 11.37 -7.78
CA MET A 61 13.34 11.17 -6.39
C MET A 61 14.80 10.76 -6.25
N ALA A 62 15.54 11.44 -5.37
CA ALA A 62 16.89 11.02 -5.01
C ALA A 62 16.89 9.59 -4.43
N LYS A 63 18.01 8.88 -4.57
CA LYS A 63 18.15 7.50 -4.09
C LYS A 63 17.76 7.40 -2.60
N GLY A 64 16.77 6.58 -2.30
CA GLY A 64 16.26 6.38 -0.93
C GLY A 64 15.24 7.42 -0.44
N LYS A 65 14.87 8.42 -1.27
CA LYS A 65 13.74 9.31 -0.97
C LYS A 65 12.43 8.68 -1.44
N LEU A 66 11.39 8.86 -0.63
CA LEU A 66 10.05 8.36 -0.87
C LEU A 66 9.20 9.45 -1.52
N ASP A 67 8.27 9.05 -2.38
CA ASP A 67 7.28 9.96 -2.93
C ASP A 67 6.42 10.52 -1.78
N PRO A 68 6.40 11.84 -1.54
CA PRO A 68 5.69 12.45 -0.41
C PRO A 68 4.20 12.13 -0.36
N ILE A 69 3.57 11.77 -1.49
CA ILE A 69 2.16 11.37 -1.53
C ILE A 69 1.91 10.10 -0.73
N PHE A 70 2.91 9.19 -0.63
CA PHE A 70 2.79 7.98 0.17
C PHE A 70 3.85 7.84 1.28
N ASP A 71 4.61 8.89 1.55
CA ASP A 71 5.55 8.89 2.67
C ASP A 71 4.79 9.07 3.99
N LEU A 72 4.90 8.09 4.90
CA LEU A 72 4.16 8.05 6.16
C LEU A 72 4.93 8.73 7.31
N VAL A 73 5.60 9.83 6.99
CA VAL A 73 6.34 10.63 7.97
C VAL A 73 5.43 11.68 8.60
N ILE A 74 5.58 11.85 9.91
CA ILE A 74 4.98 12.99 10.62
C ILE A 74 5.65 14.28 10.13
N THR A 75 4.86 15.20 9.60
CA THR A 75 5.34 16.50 9.11
C THR A 75 5.26 17.62 10.15
N ASP A 76 4.50 17.43 11.22
CA ASP A 76 4.45 18.34 12.39
C ASP A 76 5.51 17.91 13.42
N ASN A 77 6.55 18.73 13.57
CA ASN A 77 7.67 18.46 14.46
C ASN A 77 7.55 19.16 15.83
N SER A 78 6.38 19.72 16.17
CA SER A 78 6.15 20.35 17.47
C SER A 78 6.25 19.32 18.61
N ALA A 79 6.77 19.77 19.75
CA ALA A 79 6.89 18.91 20.93
C ALA A 79 5.51 18.49 21.45
N GLU A 80 4.53 19.39 21.31
CA GLU A 80 3.14 19.20 21.67
C GLU A 80 2.50 18.08 20.83
N PHE A 81 2.63 18.14 19.49
CA PHE A 81 2.10 17.08 18.62
C PHE A 81 2.79 15.74 18.90
N LYS A 82 4.11 15.75 19.10
CA LYS A 82 4.86 14.52 19.44
C LYS A 82 4.31 13.87 20.71
N GLN A 83 4.07 14.64 21.76
CA GLN A 83 3.53 14.11 23.01
C GLN A 83 2.10 13.55 22.82
N GLN A 84 1.26 14.24 22.05
CA GLN A 84 -0.08 13.78 21.72
C GLN A 84 -0.04 12.46 20.93
N ALA A 85 0.81 12.37 19.91
CA ALA A 85 0.96 11.17 19.09
C ALA A 85 1.41 9.96 19.91
N ILE A 86 2.41 10.11 20.78
CA ILE A 86 2.88 9.02 21.67
C ILE A 86 1.77 8.57 22.62
N THR A 87 1.04 9.53 23.21
CA THR A 87 -0.06 9.22 24.13
C THR A 87 -1.14 8.43 23.42
N ALA A 88 -1.59 8.90 22.24
CA ALA A 88 -2.60 8.21 21.44
C ALA A 88 -2.16 6.81 20.99
N MET A 89 -0.90 6.64 20.57
CA MET A 89 -0.36 5.33 20.20
C MET A 89 -0.31 4.36 21.39
N THR A 90 0.10 4.85 22.56
CA THR A 90 0.17 4.06 23.79
C THR A 90 -1.22 3.63 24.26
N GLU A 91 -2.19 4.55 24.26
CA GLU A 91 -3.58 4.23 24.58
C GLU A 91 -4.14 3.17 23.64
N LYS A 92 -3.88 3.27 22.32
CA LYS A 92 -4.31 2.26 21.36
C LYS A 92 -3.67 0.89 21.61
N LEU A 93 -2.40 0.86 22.00
CA LEU A 93 -1.69 -0.39 22.30
C LEU A 93 -2.29 -1.11 23.51
N VAL A 94 -2.71 -0.38 24.56
CA VAL A 94 -3.32 -0.95 25.76
C VAL A 94 -4.63 -1.69 25.47
N TYR A 95 -5.37 -1.30 24.42
CA TYR A 95 -6.61 -1.98 24.03
C TYR A 95 -6.39 -3.26 23.20
N LEU A 96 -5.16 -3.57 22.80
CA LEU A 96 -4.84 -4.77 22.04
C LEU A 96 -4.44 -5.90 22.99
N ASP A 97 -5.25 -6.95 23.06
CA ASP A 97 -4.82 -8.21 23.68
C ASP A 97 -3.97 -9.00 22.66
N LEU A 98 -2.65 -8.93 22.85
CA LEU A 98 -1.66 -9.57 21.99
C LEU A 98 -0.97 -10.76 22.66
N THR A 99 -1.39 -11.16 23.87
CA THR A 99 -0.66 -12.15 24.68
C THR A 99 -0.49 -13.48 23.96
N GLU A 100 -1.55 -14.02 23.34
CA GLU A 100 -1.46 -15.28 22.60
C GLU A 100 -0.62 -15.15 21.33
N ALA A 101 -0.70 -14.02 20.62
CA ALA A 101 0.14 -13.77 19.44
C ALA A 101 1.63 -13.75 19.81
N TYR A 102 2.00 -13.10 20.92
CA TYR A 102 3.37 -13.09 21.42
C TYR A 102 3.85 -14.46 21.87
N LYS A 103 3.00 -15.25 22.54
CA LYS A 103 3.32 -16.63 22.91
C LYS A 103 3.56 -17.52 21.69
N GLN A 104 2.73 -17.39 20.66
CA GLN A 104 2.91 -18.13 19.39
C GLN A 104 4.23 -17.75 18.72
N ILE A 105 4.53 -16.46 18.60
CA ILE A 105 5.78 -15.98 17.98
C ILE A 105 7.00 -16.46 18.79
N SER A 106 6.96 -16.37 20.12
CA SER A 106 8.04 -16.88 20.98
C SER A 106 8.28 -18.37 20.77
N THR A 107 7.21 -19.16 20.62
CA THR A 107 7.31 -20.60 20.34
C THR A 107 7.94 -20.86 18.97
N ILE A 108 7.48 -20.16 17.93
CA ILE A 108 7.98 -20.33 16.54
C ILE A 108 9.46 -19.94 16.44
N LEU A 109 9.87 -18.88 17.15
CA LEU A 109 11.22 -18.34 17.11
C LEU A 109 12.18 -18.97 18.14
N ASP A 110 11.71 -19.93 18.97
CA ASP A 110 12.43 -20.46 20.14
C ASP A 110 13.00 -19.33 21.03
N PHE A 111 12.22 -18.27 21.21
CA PHE A 111 12.62 -17.13 22.02
C PHE A 111 12.41 -17.48 23.49
N LYS A 112 13.47 -17.96 24.16
CA LYS A 112 13.45 -18.29 25.58
C LYS A 112 13.27 -17.01 26.41
N ASN A 113 12.10 -16.89 27.04
CA ASN A 113 11.62 -15.77 27.85
C ASN A 113 11.09 -14.57 27.04
N PRO A 114 9.85 -14.64 26.51
CA PRO A 114 9.16 -13.46 26.00
C PRO A 114 8.72 -12.59 27.18
N THR A 115 9.53 -11.59 27.54
CA THR A 115 9.04 -10.49 28.38
C THR A 115 8.25 -9.52 27.49
N LEU A 116 7.01 -9.25 27.87
CA LEU A 116 6.34 -7.99 27.55
C LEU A 116 6.82 -6.92 28.51
#